data_AF-A0A1F4B0D1-F1
#
_entry.id   AF-A0A1F4B0D1-F1
#
_cell.length_a   1.000
_cell.length_b   1.000
_cell.length_c   1.000
_cell.angle_alpha   90.00
_cell.angle_beta   90.00
_cell.angle_gamma   90.00
#
_symmetry.space_group_name_H-M   'P 1'
#
loop_
_entity.id
_entity.type
_entity.pdbx_description
1 polymer ?
#
loop_
_entity_poly.entity_id
_entity_poly.type
_entity_poly.pdbx_seq_one_letter_code
_entity_poly.pdbx_strand_id
1 'polypeptide(L)'
;MDLLPLPAIGWLYTICCAAALLLGAWLVIGVHFSGEMARGELARRAFDDTVLFGIWILGFAGGVGVLLEKSWSRGVLELFCVVLIVLAGLTAWSRYRAAPPPRGALAVSLALFLVPLIAVCIATILTLRSETALRALAG
;
A
#
# COMPACT_ATOMS: atom_id res chain seq x y z
N MET A 1 -10.97 13.79 19.99
CA MET A 1 -9.75 13.80 19.17
C MET A 1 -10.21 13.64 17.75
N ASP A 2 -10.17 14.69 16.95
CA ASP A 2 -10.60 14.62 15.56
C ASP A 2 -9.57 13.81 14.77
N LEU A 3 -9.88 12.53 14.54
CA LEU A 3 -9.13 11.69 13.62
C LEU A 3 -9.32 12.22 12.18
N LEU A 4 -8.33 11.98 11.31
CA LEU A 4 -8.22 12.55 9.96
C LEU A 4 -9.57 12.65 9.22
N PRO A 5 -9.83 13.77 8.51
CA PRO A 5 -11.08 13.91 7.76
C PRO A 5 -11.19 12.81 6.68
N LEU A 6 -12.36 12.18 6.59
CA LEU A 6 -12.64 11.10 5.62
C LEU A 6 -12.22 11.43 4.18
N PRO A 7 -12.51 12.64 3.66
CA PRO A 7 -12.06 13.02 2.32
C PRO A 7 -10.53 13.03 2.18
N ALA A 8 -9.78 13.43 3.21
CA ALA A 8 -8.33 13.41 3.16
C ALA A 8 -7.78 11.98 3.10
N ILE A 9 -8.41 11.04 3.82
CA ILE A 9 -8.09 9.61 3.72
C ILE A 9 -8.34 9.14 2.28
N GLY A 10 -9.54 9.39 1.74
CA GLY A 10 -9.88 8.99 0.37
C GLY A 10 -8.87 9.50 -0.66
N TRP A 11 -8.52 10.78 -0.61
CA TRP A 11 -7.52 11.38 -1.49
C TRP A 11 -6.13 10.80 -1.30
N LEU A 12 -5.68 10.60 -0.06
CA LEU A 12 -4.37 10.03 0.24
C LEU A 12 -4.22 8.64 -0.38
N TYR A 13 -5.17 7.73 -0.15
CA TYR A 13 -5.10 6.38 -0.73
C TYR A 13 -5.24 6.42 -2.25
N THR A 14 -6.12 7.25 -2.80
CA THR A 14 -6.31 7.36 -4.25
C THR A 14 -5.03 7.83 -4.94
N ILE A 15 -4.40 8.90 -4.45
CA ILE A 15 -3.17 9.46 -5.04
C ILE A 15 -2.00 8.49 -4.86
N CYS A 16 -1.78 7.99 -3.65
CA CYS A 16 -0.66 7.09 -3.36
C CYS A 16 -0.77 5.78 -4.15
N CYS A 17 -1.96 5.18 -4.23
CA CYS A 17 -2.15 3.95 -4.99
C CYS A 17 -2.10 4.20 -6.50
N ALA A 18 -2.64 5.31 -7.01
CA ALA A 18 -2.50 5.67 -8.43
C ALA A 18 -1.03 5.84 -8.80
N ALA A 19 -0.25 6.56 -7.98
CA ALA A 19 1.18 6.74 -8.21
C ALA A 19 1.93 5.40 -8.19
N ALA A 20 1.62 4.51 -7.24
CA ALA A 20 2.23 3.18 -7.17
C ALA A 20 1.90 2.32 -8.40
N LEU A 21 0.66 2.34 -8.88
CA LEU A 21 0.25 1.62 -10.09
C LEU A 21 0.95 2.16 -11.34
N LEU A 22 1.04 3.48 -11.48
CA LEU A 22 1.73 4.12 -12.60
C LEU A 22 3.23 3.81 -12.58
N LEU A 23 3.88 3.87 -11.42
CA LEU A 23 5.28 3.51 -11.27
C LEU A 23 5.52 2.02 -11.56
N GLY A 24 4.64 1.14 -11.07
CA GLY A 24 4.70 -0.29 -11.39
C GLY A 24 4.58 -0.54 -12.89
N ALA A 25 3.61 0.10 -13.55
CA ALA A 25 3.38 -0.07 -14.99
C ALA A 25 4.57 0.44 -15.79
N TRP A 26 5.12 1.59 -15.39
CA TRP A 26 6.32 2.17 -15.98
C TRP A 26 7.53 1.23 -15.89
N LEU A 27 7.75 0.60 -14.74
CA LEU A 27 8.84 -0.37 -14.55
C LEU A 27 8.68 -1.60 -15.47
N VAL A 28 7.48 -2.16 -15.56
CA VAL A 28 7.21 -3.31 -16.44
C VAL A 28 7.48 -2.95 -17.90
N ILE A 29 7.01 -1.78 -18.34
CA ILE A 29 7.24 -1.28 -19.71
C ILE A 29 8.75 -1.09 -19.95
N GLY A 30 9.46 -0.43 -19.03
CA GLY A 30 10.90 -0.20 -19.14
C GLY A 30 11.71 -1.49 -19.26
N VAL A 31 11.35 -2.51 -18.48
CA VAL A 31 12.00 -3.83 -18.57
C VAL A 31 11.59 -4.57 -19.84
N HIS A 32 10.38 -4.38 -20.38
CA HIS A 32 10.01 -4.95 -21.67
C HIS A 32 10.87 -4.41 -22.83
N PHE A 33 11.32 -3.16 -22.74
CA PHE A 33 12.28 -2.57 -23.68
C PHE A 33 13.74 -2.97 -23.41
N SER A 34 14.02 -3.65 -22.29
CA SER A 34 15.34 -4.21 -21.99
C SER A 34 15.49 -5.64 -22.55
N GLY A 35 16.74 -6.09 -22.74
CA GLY A 35 17.07 -7.33 -23.44
C GLY A 35 16.48 -8.62 -22.85
N GLU A 36 16.66 -9.75 -23.56
CA GLU A 36 16.03 -11.05 -23.24
C GLU A 36 16.26 -11.55 -21.81
N MET A 37 17.43 -11.30 -21.23
CA MET A 37 17.77 -11.71 -19.85
C MET A 37 16.83 -11.07 -18.82
N ALA A 38 16.47 -9.80 -18.99
CA ALA A 38 15.60 -9.09 -18.06
C ALA A 38 14.12 -9.49 -18.22
N ARG A 39 13.72 -9.91 -19.43
CA ARG A 39 12.39 -10.48 -19.70
C ARG A 39 12.20 -11.84 -19.02
N GLY A 40 13.26 -12.66 -18.96
CA GLY A 40 13.23 -13.95 -18.25
C GLY A 40 13.01 -13.81 -16.75
N GLU A 41 13.66 -12.82 -16.11
CA GLU A 41 13.48 -12.52 -14.68
C GLU A 41 12.05 -12.00 -14.38
N LEU A 42 11.51 -11.13 -15.25
CA LEU A 42 10.12 -10.67 -15.18
C LEU A 42 9.13 -11.85 -15.25
N ALA A 43 9.29 -12.76 -16.21
CA ALA A 43 8.38 -13.88 -16.38
C ALA A 43 8.34 -14.77 -15.12
N ARG A 44 9.47 -14.92 -14.43
CA ARG A 44 9.57 -15.68 -13.19
C ARG A 44 8.86 -15.01 -12.01
N ARG A 45 8.78 -13.68 -12.01
CA ARG A 45 8.13 -12.86 -10.95
C ARG A 45 6.75 -12.33 -11.34
N ALA A 46 6.28 -12.62 -12.55
CA ALA A 46 5.06 -12.05 -13.11
C ALA A 46 3.84 -12.31 -12.22
N PHE A 47 3.77 -13.46 -11.57
CA PHE A 47 2.69 -13.78 -10.62
C PHE A 47 2.75 -12.88 -9.38
N ASP A 48 3.91 -12.76 -8.74
CA ASP A 48 4.10 -11.92 -7.56
C ASP A 48 3.80 -10.44 -7.88
N ASP A 49 4.27 -9.95 -9.03
CA ASP A 49 4.00 -8.59 -9.49
C ASP A 49 2.50 -8.38 -9.76
N THR A 50 1.82 -9.35 -10.38
CA THR A 50 0.37 -9.29 -10.64
C THR A 50 -0.43 -9.22 -9.34
N VAL A 51 -0.06 -10.03 -8.33
CA VAL A 51 -0.70 -9.99 -7.01
C VAL A 51 -0.47 -8.64 -6.35
N LEU A 52 0.75 -8.11 -6.42
CA LEU A 52 1.08 -6.79 -5.88
C LEU A 52 0.26 -5.69 -6.56
N PHE A 53 0.13 -5.73 -7.90
CA PHE A 53 -0.75 -4.84 -8.66
C PHE A 53 -2.20 -4.92 -8.18
N GLY A 54 -2.73 -6.14 -8.00
CA GLY A 54 -4.07 -6.34 -7.47
C GLY A 54 -4.28 -5.72 -6.10
N ILE A 55 -3.30 -5.83 -5.21
CA ILE A 55 -3.33 -5.20 -3.87
C ILE A 55 -3.39 -3.67 -3.99
N TRP A 56 -2.57 -3.07 -4.85
CA TRP A 56 -2.58 -1.63 -5.08
C TRP A 56 -3.89 -1.13 -5.72
N ILE A 57 -4.49 -1.92 -6.62
CA ILE A 57 -5.83 -1.64 -7.16
C ILE A 57 -6.88 -1.66 -6.04
N LEU A 58 -6.79 -2.61 -5.10
CA LEU A 58 -7.67 -2.65 -3.94
C LEU A 58 -7.57 -1.36 -3.10
N GLY A 59 -6.35 -0.88 -2.84
CA GLY A 59 -6.12 0.38 -2.15
C GLY A 59 -6.71 1.58 -2.89
N PHE A 60 -6.55 1.63 -4.22
CA PHE A 60 -7.13 2.66 -5.07
C PHE A 60 -8.67 2.63 -5.05
N ALA A 61 -9.26 1.45 -5.24
CA ALA A 61 -10.71 1.26 -5.21
C ALA A 61 -11.29 1.61 -3.83
N GLY A 62 -10.58 1.26 -2.75
CA GLY A 62 -10.94 1.66 -1.39
C GLY A 62 -10.92 3.18 -1.20
N GLY A 63 -9.87 3.86 -1.67
CA GLY A 63 -9.77 5.33 -1.63
C GLY A 63 -10.89 6.02 -2.40
N VAL A 64 -11.15 5.59 -3.65
CA VAL A 64 -12.27 6.09 -4.46
C VAL A 64 -13.60 5.79 -3.80
N GLY A 65 -13.77 4.59 -3.23
CA GLY A 65 -14.98 4.21 -2.51
C GLY A 65 -15.29 5.11 -1.31
N VAL A 66 -14.26 5.59 -0.60
CA VAL A 66 -14.43 6.57 0.49
C VAL A 66 -14.87 7.93 -0.06
N LEU A 67 -14.29 8.38 -1.18
CA LEU A 67 -14.70 9.63 -1.83
C LEU A 67 -16.13 9.58 -2.38
N LEU A 68 -16.61 8.39 -2.73
CA LEU A 68 -17.99 8.13 -3.15
C LEU A 68 -18.93 7.73 -2.00
N GLU A 69 -18.46 7.87 -0.76
CA GLU A 69 -19.23 7.61 0.47
C GLU A 69 -19.83 6.19 0.53
N LYS A 70 -19.12 5.19 -0.01
CA LYS A 70 -19.61 3.81 -0.09
C LYS A 70 -19.23 2.98 1.14
N SER A 71 -20.20 2.29 1.73
CA SER A 71 -20.01 1.41 2.90
C SER A 71 -18.98 0.29 2.69
N TRP A 72 -18.88 -0.27 1.48
CA TRP A 72 -17.92 -1.33 1.15
C TRP A 72 -16.46 -0.84 1.18
N SER A 73 -16.23 0.46 1.02
CA SER A 73 -14.89 1.06 0.99
C SER A 73 -14.11 0.82 2.28
N ARG A 74 -14.84 0.79 3.41
CA ARG A 74 -14.28 0.50 4.73
C ARG A 74 -13.61 -0.86 4.76
N GLY A 75 -14.33 -1.92 4.34
CA GLY A 75 -13.79 -3.28 4.36
C GLY A 75 -12.57 -3.41 3.44
N VAL A 76 -12.62 -2.78 2.28
CA VAL A 76 -11.53 -2.78 1.30
C VAL A 76 -10.29 -2.06 1.83
N LEU A 77 -10.43 -0.88 2.43
CA LEU A 77 -9.29 -0.14 3.01
C LEU A 77 -8.73 -0.81 4.26
N GLU A 78 -9.58 -1.38 5.13
CA GLU A 78 -9.11 -2.15 6.29
C GLU A 78 -8.27 -3.34 5.82
N LEU A 79 -8.75 -4.11 4.82
CA LEU A 79 -8.00 -5.23 4.24
C LEU A 79 -6.68 -4.77 3.61
N PHE A 80 -6.73 -3.70 2.79
CA PHE A 80 -5.53 -3.15 2.16
C PHE A 80 -4.48 -2.73 3.20
N CYS A 81 -4.89 -2.02 4.26
CA CYS A 81 -3.98 -1.60 5.32
C CYS A 81 -3.32 -2.79 6.04
N VAL A 82 -4.10 -3.81 6.39
CA VAL A 82 -3.57 -5.02 7.04
C VAL A 82 -2.56 -5.73 6.13
N VAL A 83 -2.91 -5.93 4.86
CA VAL A 83 -2.02 -6.56 3.87
C VAL A 83 -0.75 -5.74 3.69
N LEU A 84 -0.85 -4.41 3.60
CA LEU A 84 0.29 -3.52 3.41
C LEU A 84 1.25 -3.55 4.61
N ILE A 85 0.73 -3.55 5.84
CA ILE A 85 1.54 -3.70 7.06
C ILE A 85 2.30 -5.03 7.05
N VAL A 86 1.61 -6.14 6.76
CA VAL A 86 2.22 -7.47 6.74
C VAL A 86 3.29 -7.57 5.66
N LEU A 87 3.00 -7.13 4.44
CA LEU A 87 3.95 -7.16 3.33
C LEU A 87 5.16 -6.26 3.58
N ALA A 88 4.95 -5.03 4.07
CA ALA A 88 6.04 -4.13 4.42
C ALA A 88 6.92 -4.72 5.53
N GLY A 89 6.31 -5.32 6.55
CA GLY A 89 7.02 -5.98 7.65
C GLY A 89 7.84 -7.18 7.18
N LEU A 90 7.25 -8.09 6.40
CA LEU A 90 7.95 -9.25 5.83
C LEU A 90 9.09 -8.83 4.90
N THR A 91 8.86 -7.79 4.08
CA THR A 91 9.88 -7.25 3.17
C THR A 91 11.03 -6.63 3.95
N ALA A 92 10.74 -5.81 4.96
CA ALA A 92 11.75 -5.21 5.83
C ALA A 92 12.56 -6.29 6.56
N TRP A 93 11.89 -7.32 7.10
CA TRP A 93 12.53 -8.45 7.77
C TRP A 93 13.43 -9.24 6.84
N SER A 94 12.95 -9.56 5.63
CA SER A 94 13.73 -10.27 4.61
C SER A 94 14.99 -9.48 4.23
N ARG A 95 14.84 -8.18 3.96
CA ARG A 95 15.98 -7.29 3.64
C ARG A 95 16.97 -7.18 4.79
N TYR A 96 16.47 -7.05 6.02
CA TYR A 96 17.32 -6.97 7.21
C TYR A 96 18.13 -8.26 7.42
N ARG A 97 17.53 -9.44 7.22
CA ARG A 97 18.24 -10.72 7.33
C ARG A 97 19.26 -10.95 6.21
N ALA A 98 18.97 -10.49 5.00
CA ALA A 98 19.87 -10.63 3.85
C ALA A 98 21.07 -9.65 3.90
N ALA A 99 21.02 -8.61 4.74
CA ALA A 99 22.02 -7.57 4.74
C ALA A 99 23.35 -7.97 5.42
N PRO A 100 24.50 -7.74 4.77
CA PRO A 100 25.81 -7.89 5.38
C PRO A 100 26.02 -6.80 6.46
N PRO A 101 26.84 -7.06 7.50
CA PRO A 101 27.17 -6.05 8.50
C PRO A 101 28.00 -4.91 7.90
N PRO A 102 27.83 -3.64 8.36
CA PRO A 102 27.03 -3.21 9.52
C PRO A 102 25.55 -2.96 9.20
N ARG A 103 24.66 -3.50 10.05
CA ARG A 103 23.20 -3.50 9.83
C ARG A 103 22.46 -2.30 10.42
N GLY A 104 23.14 -1.45 11.21
CA GLY A 104 22.51 -0.37 11.97
C GLY A 104 21.84 0.69 11.09
N ALA A 105 22.54 1.17 10.06
CA ALA A 105 21.99 2.17 9.13
C ALA A 105 20.76 1.63 8.37
N LEU A 106 20.80 0.38 7.91
CA LEU A 106 19.67 -0.25 7.25
C LEU A 106 18.47 -0.40 8.19
N ALA A 107 18.69 -0.80 9.44
CA ALA A 107 17.63 -0.92 10.45
C ALA A 107 16.92 0.42 10.67
N VAL A 108 17.70 1.51 10.81
CA VAL A 108 17.14 2.86 10.98
C VAL A 108 16.34 3.27 9.73
N SER A 109 16.88 3.07 8.52
CA SER A 109 16.17 3.38 7.28
C SER A 109 14.86 2.60 7.14
N LEU A 110 14.87 1.30 7.48
CA LEU A 110 13.67 0.47 7.46
C LEU A 110 12.65 0.97 8.50
N ALA A 111 13.09 1.31 9.72
CA ALA A 111 12.21 1.82 10.76
C ALA A 111 11.58 3.18 10.38
N LEU A 112 12.37 4.10 9.82
CA LEU A 112 11.90 5.40 9.36
C LEU A 112 10.86 5.32 8.24
N PHE A 113 10.87 4.24 7.46
CA PHE A 113 9.84 3.97 6.46
C PHE A 113 8.62 3.24 7.05
N LEU A 114 8.86 2.20 7.87
CA LEU A 114 7.81 1.31 8.36
C LEU A 114 6.89 1.98 9.40
N VAL A 115 7.47 2.76 10.31
CA VAL A 115 6.72 3.41 11.40
C VAL A 115 5.64 4.37 10.89
N PRO A 116 5.94 5.35 10.02
CA PRO A 116 4.90 6.26 9.53
C PRO A 116 3.84 5.53 8.68
N LEU A 117 4.25 4.52 7.90
CA LEU A 117 3.33 3.68 7.13
C LEU A 117 2.31 2.99 8.06
N ILE A 118 2.81 2.31 9.10
CA ILE A 118 1.96 1.63 10.09
C ILE A 118 1.08 2.63 10.82
N ALA A 119 1.62 3.78 11.22
CA ALA A 119 0.87 4.83 11.91
C ALA A 119 -0.31 5.34 11.07
N VAL A 120 -0.10 5.61 9.77
CA VAL A 120 -1.16 6.01 8.84
C VAL A 120 -2.20 4.91 8.69
N CYS A 121 -1.78 3.66 8.47
CA CYS A 121 -2.72 2.53 8.37
C CYS A 121 -3.58 2.34 9.63
N ILE A 122 -2.97 2.44 10.82
CA ILE A 122 -3.71 2.35 12.10
C ILE A 122 -4.67 3.53 12.24
N ALA A 123 -4.22 4.76 11.98
CA ALA A 123 -5.07 5.94 12.03
C ALA A 123 -6.27 5.81 11.08
N THR A 124 -6.06 5.31 9.86
CA THR A 124 -7.13 5.03 8.90
C THR A 124 -8.12 4.00 9.44
N ILE A 125 -7.65 2.87 9.95
CA ILE A 125 -8.53 1.83 10.51
C ILE A 125 -9.36 2.37 11.67
N LEU A 126 -8.75 3.12 12.59
CA LEU A 126 -9.44 3.73 13.72
C LEU A 126 -10.48 4.77 13.24
N THR A 127 -10.14 5.55 12.21
CA THR A 127 -11.06 6.53 11.63
C THR A 127 -12.25 5.83 10.98
N LEU A 128 -12.03 4.81 10.17
CA LEU A 128 -13.09 4.06 9.48
C LEU A 128 -14.02 3.31 10.45
N ARG A 129 -13.52 2.97 11.65
CA ARG A 129 -14.30 2.33 12.72
C ARG A 129 -15.09 3.32 13.59
N SER A 130 -14.85 4.62 13.44
CA SER A 130 -15.57 5.64 14.20
C SER A 130 -17.05 5.71 13.82
N GLU A 131 -17.92 6.03 14.79
CA GLU A 131 -19.36 6.20 14.52
C GLU A 131 -19.64 7.29 13.47
N THR A 132 -18.81 8.32 13.42
CA THR A 132 -18.89 9.39 12.42
C THR A 132 -18.66 8.88 11.01
N ALA A 133 -17.65 8.02 10.81
CA ALA A 133 -17.38 7.41 9.52
C ALA A 133 -18.47 6.40 9.13
N LEU A 134 -19.00 5.65 10.09
CA LEU A 134 -20.09 4.71 9.86
C LEU A 134 -21.34 5.42 9.34
N ARG A 135 -21.70 6.57 9.91
CA ARG A 135 -22.84 7.36 9.45
C ARG A 135 -22.58 7.96 8.07
N ALA A 136 -21.40 8.50 7.82
CA ALA A 136 -21.04 9.09 6.53
C ALA A 136 -21.00 8.06 5.38
N LEU A 137 -20.59 6.82 5.67
CA LEU A 137 -20.48 5.75 4.66
C LEU A 137 -21.74 4.90 4.52
N ALA A 138 -22.76 5.12 5.36
CA ALA A 138 -24.04 4.40 5.29
C ALA A 138 -24.98 4.93 4.18
N GLY A 139 -24.73 6.14 3.67
CA GLY A 139 -25.59 6.85 2.72
C GLY A 139 -26.57 7.78 3.42
#